data_AF-A0A2G9NMI7-F1
#
_entry.id   AF-A0A2G9NMI7-F1
#
_cell.length_a   1.000
_cell.length_b   1.000
_cell.length_c   1.000
_cell.angle_alpha   90.00
_cell.angle_beta   90.00
_cell.angle_gamma   90.00
#
_symmetry.space_group_name_H-M   'P 1'
#
loop_
_entity.id
_entity.type
_entity.pdbx_description
1 polymer ?
#
loop_
_entity_poly.entity_id
_entity_poly.type
_entity_poly.pdbx_seq_one_letter_code
_entity_poly.pdbx_strand_id
1 'polypeptide(L)'
;MNDSVACLSLLTHTVLSYPGFNTAKGDMVRSILYPKPMNFKLYRDAFRFLMCLVSIAIIGFIYSVVVFAVKGGSARDIVVKSLVAVTVAIPPVLPAAVATGIMYAQKRLKKKKIFCISPQRINVCGRINLVCFDKTGTLTEDGLDLWGVVPCSESRSEPWGKLNMLSLLPVDGLTILQQFPFSSSLQRMSVVSQVIESGEHLVFLKGAPEMVIRFCHPESVPEDFYDELQQYTLQGFRVIGLAYKKIRQTKDLSTESYTR
;
A
#
# COMPACT_ATOMS: atom_id res chain seq x y z
N MET A 1 -20.72 40.03 -17.37
CA MET A 1 -20.83 38.86 -18.27
C MET A 1 -19.44 38.45 -18.67
N ASN A 2 -18.88 37.29 -18.33
CA ASN A 2 -19.21 36.20 -17.42
C ASN A 2 -17.84 35.68 -16.93
N ASP A 3 -17.82 34.65 -16.09
CA ASP A 3 -16.73 33.66 -15.94
C ASP A 3 -16.02 33.69 -14.59
N SER A 4 -16.64 33.04 -13.63
CA SER A 4 -15.95 32.34 -12.54
C SER A 4 -16.72 31.05 -12.30
N VAL A 5 -16.44 30.01 -13.08
CA VAL A 5 -17.02 28.67 -12.85
C VAL A 5 -16.06 27.93 -11.93
N ALA A 6 -16.52 27.67 -10.69
CA ALA A 6 -15.83 26.72 -9.83
C ALA A 6 -16.10 25.30 -10.35
N CYS A 7 -15.05 24.52 -10.51
CA CYS A 7 -15.13 23.16 -11.03
C CYS A 7 -14.36 22.26 -10.07
N LEU A 8 -14.99 21.28 -9.44
CA LEU A 8 -14.28 20.37 -8.53
C LEU A 8 -13.48 19.36 -9.36
N SER A 9 -12.15 19.25 -9.24
CA SER A 9 -11.40 18.16 -9.93
C SER A 9 -10.16 17.64 -9.21
N LEU A 10 -10.07 16.30 -9.12
CA LEU A 10 -9.04 15.51 -8.44
C LEU A 10 -7.80 15.25 -9.30
N LEU A 11 -6.60 15.75 -8.95
CA LEU A 11 -5.31 15.26 -9.52
C LEU A 11 -4.08 15.53 -8.61
N THR A 12 -3.21 14.53 -8.44
CA THR A 12 -1.82 14.69 -7.93
C THR A 12 -0.80 13.92 -8.78
N HIS A 13 0.32 14.58 -9.11
CA HIS A 13 1.53 14.00 -9.70
C HIS A 13 2.61 13.80 -8.62
N THR A 14 3.32 12.67 -8.68
CA THR A 14 4.53 12.40 -7.88
C THR A 14 5.77 12.47 -8.75
N VAL A 15 6.79 13.22 -8.29
CA VAL A 15 8.12 13.31 -8.93
C VAL A 15 9.05 12.24 -8.35
N LEU A 16 9.77 11.53 -9.20
CA LEU A 16 10.77 10.53 -8.83
C LEU A 16 12.12 11.20 -8.52
N SER A 17 12.67 10.95 -7.34
CA SER A 17 14.05 11.30 -6.97
C SER A 17 14.94 10.03 -6.87
N TYR A 18 16.14 10.11 -7.46
CA TYR A 18 17.17 9.09 -7.67
C TYR A 18 17.45 8.11 -6.48
N PRO A 19 17.85 6.83 -6.73
CA PRO A 19 18.05 5.85 -5.68
C PRO A 19 19.50 5.85 -5.15
N GLY A 20 19.64 5.98 -3.83
CA GLY A 20 20.85 5.61 -3.08
C GLY A 20 20.49 4.71 -1.90
N PHE A 21 21.34 3.72 -1.59
CA PHE A 21 21.12 2.72 -0.52
C PHE A 21 21.11 3.31 0.90
N ASN A 22 21.51 4.57 1.08
CA ASN A 22 21.54 5.27 2.38
C ASN A 22 20.29 6.13 2.64
N THR A 23 19.22 5.93 1.87
CA THR A 23 17.92 6.60 2.03
C THR A 23 16.96 5.69 2.79
N ALA A 24 15.91 6.23 3.41
CA ALA A 24 14.88 5.43 4.10
C ALA A 24 14.28 4.32 3.21
N LYS A 25 14.22 4.54 1.90
CA LYS A 25 13.80 3.54 0.90
C LYS A 25 14.87 2.45 0.69
N GLY A 26 16.15 2.80 0.76
CA GLY A 26 17.28 1.85 0.72
C GLY A 26 17.32 0.92 1.94
N ASP A 27 17.07 1.45 3.14
CA ASP A 27 16.96 0.65 4.36
C ASP A 27 15.74 -0.28 4.33
N MET A 28 14.61 0.19 3.78
CA MET A 28 13.43 -0.64 3.55
C MET A 28 13.75 -1.79 2.59
N VAL A 29 14.40 -1.51 1.45
CA VAL A 29 14.84 -2.53 0.48
C VAL A 29 15.81 -3.53 1.13
N ARG A 30 16.76 -3.07 1.95
CA ARG A 30 17.66 -3.95 2.71
C ARG A 30 16.92 -4.89 3.65
N SER A 31 15.89 -4.40 4.35
CA SER A 31 15.07 -5.21 5.25
C SER A 31 14.20 -6.25 4.53
N ILE A 32 13.84 -5.99 3.25
CA ILE A 32 13.16 -6.93 2.36
C ILE A 32 14.13 -8.00 1.85
N LEU A 33 15.35 -7.60 1.46
CA LEU A 33 16.40 -8.50 0.95
C LEU A 33 17.00 -9.41 2.04
N TYR A 34 17.13 -8.91 3.27
CA TYR A 34 17.66 -9.65 4.41
C TYR A 34 16.65 -9.70 5.56
N PRO A 35 15.56 -10.47 5.42
CA PRO A 35 14.56 -10.57 6.47
C PRO A 35 15.20 -11.23 7.70
N LYS A 36 14.97 -10.64 8.89
CA LYS A 36 15.42 -11.23 10.16
C LYS A 36 14.89 -12.66 10.27
N PRO A 37 15.72 -13.65 10.65
CA PRO A 37 15.27 -15.02 10.82
C PRO A 37 14.17 -15.06 11.88
N MET A 38 13.01 -15.60 11.53
CA MET A 38 11.95 -15.85 12.52
C MET A 38 12.36 -17.04 13.38
N ASN A 39 12.49 -16.80 14.69
CA ASN A 39 12.86 -17.84 15.64
C ASN A 39 11.81 -18.96 15.66
N PHE A 40 12.24 -20.16 15.25
CA PHE A 40 11.41 -21.33 15.09
C PHE A 40 10.95 -21.88 16.44
N LYS A 41 9.84 -21.35 16.97
CA LYS A 41 9.13 -21.95 18.11
C LYS A 41 8.76 -23.41 17.81
N LEU A 42 8.42 -23.72 16.55
CA LEU A 42 8.18 -25.09 16.08
C LEU A 42 9.41 -25.99 16.21
N TYR A 43 10.60 -25.53 15.81
CA TYR A 43 11.83 -26.32 15.92
C TYR A 43 12.24 -26.49 17.38
N ARG A 44 12.04 -25.45 18.21
CA ARG A 44 12.26 -25.52 19.66
C ARG A 44 11.34 -26.54 20.32
N ASP A 45 10.06 -26.57 19.96
CA ASP A 45 9.08 -27.53 20.50
C ASP A 45 9.38 -28.95 19.98
N ALA A 46 9.75 -29.11 18.72
CA ALA A 46 10.19 -30.39 18.16
C ALA A 46 11.46 -30.92 18.84
N PHE A 47 12.41 -30.05 19.16
CA PHE A 47 13.64 -30.44 19.85
C PHE A 47 13.38 -30.84 21.31
N ARG A 48 12.43 -30.17 21.99
CA ARG A 48 11.96 -30.61 23.32
C ARG A 48 11.33 -31.99 23.27
N PHE A 49 10.49 -32.26 22.28
CA PHE A 49 9.90 -33.59 22.07
C PHE A 49 10.96 -34.65 21.77
N LEU A 50 11.94 -34.33 20.91
CA LEU A 50 13.07 -35.21 20.60
C LEU A 50 13.89 -35.55 21.86
N MET A 51 14.15 -34.56 22.72
CA MET A 51 14.85 -34.78 23.98
C MET A 51 14.09 -35.74 24.90
N CYS A 52 12.76 -35.64 24.99
CA CYS A 52 11.95 -36.61 25.75
C CYS A 52 12.08 -38.04 25.20
N LEU A 53 12.07 -38.24 23.88
CA LEU A 53 12.23 -39.55 23.26
C LEU A 53 13.61 -40.16 23.54
N VAL A 54 14.66 -39.35 23.49
CA VAL A 54 16.03 -39.77 23.81
C VAL A 54 16.14 -40.17 25.29
N SER A 55 15.51 -39.44 26.21
CA SER A 55 15.49 -39.82 27.63
C SER A 55 14.84 -41.19 27.87
N ILE A 56 13.71 -41.47 27.22
CA ILE A 56 13.05 -42.78 27.31
C ILE A 56 13.94 -43.88 26.73
N ALA A 57 14.64 -43.61 25.62
CA ALA A 57 15.56 -44.57 25.00
C ALA A 57 16.77 -44.89 25.91
N ILE A 58 17.30 -43.90 26.62
CA ILE A 58 18.40 -44.10 27.60
C ILE A 58 17.92 -44.98 28.76
N ILE A 59 16.72 -44.75 29.29
CA ILE A 59 16.15 -45.58 30.36
C ILE A 59 15.95 -47.03 29.88
N GLY A 60 15.39 -47.21 28.67
CA GLY A 60 15.23 -48.52 28.04
C GLY A 60 16.57 -49.22 27.76
N PHE A 61 17.60 -48.45 27.43
CA PHE A 61 18.96 -48.94 27.24
C PHE A 61 19.56 -49.47 28.54
N ILE A 62 19.52 -48.69 29.62
CA ILE A 62 20.01 -49.11 30.95
C ILE A 62 19.27 -50.37 31.42
N TYR A 63 17.94 -50.41 31.28
CA TYR A 63 17.14 -51.59 31.63
C TYR A 63 17.56 -52.84 30.84
N SER A 64 17.78 -52.69 29.54
CA SER A 64 18.18 -53.80 28.67
C SER A 64 19.55 -54.36 29.03
N VAL A 65 20.51 -53.49 29.40
CA VAL A 65 21.85 -53.90 29.84
C VAL A 65 21.78 -54.68 31.16
N VAL A 66 21.04 -54.19 32.15
CA VAL A 66 20.90 -54.85 33.46
C VAL A 66 20.26 -56.24 33.31
N VAL A 67 19.17 -56.34 32.55
CA VAL A 67 18.47 -57.62 32.34
C VAL A 67 19.35 -58.64 31.61
N PHE A 68 20.12 -58.21 30.61
CA PHE A 68 21.02 -59.10 29.89
C PHE A 68 22.24 -59.53 30.70
N ALA A 69 22.76 -58.65 31.56
CA ALA A 69 23.85 -58.97 32.48
C ALA A 69 23.43 -60.05 33.50
N VAL A 70 22.18 -59.98 34.00
CA VAL A 70 21.64 -60.98 34.94
C VAL A 70 21.33 -62.31 34.25
N LYS A 71 20.88 -62.29 32.98
CA LYS A 71 20.52 -63.50 32.21
C LYS A 71 21.70 -64.19 31.51
N GLY A 72 22.93 -63.68 31.66
CA GLY A 72 24.12 -64.28 31.05
C GLY A 72 24.17 -64.19 29.52
N GLY A 73 23.59 -63.14 28.93
CA GLY A 73 23.53 -62.99 27.47
C GLY A 73 24.87 -62.58 26.84
N SER A 74 25.04 -62.90 25.56
CA SER A 74 26.26 -62.58 24.80
C SER A 74 26.45 -61.07 24.61
N ALA A 75 27.69 -60.59 24.73
CA ALA A 75 28.03 -59.16 24.57
C ALA A 75 27.57 -58.58 23.22
N ARG A 76 27.54 -59.41 22.17
CA ARG A 76 27.05 -59.03 20.85
C ARG A 76 25.58 -58.64 20.86
N ASP A 77 24.74 -59.37 21.59
CA ASP A 77 23.29 -59.13 21.65
C ASP A 77 22.97 -57.86 22.43
N ILE A 78 23.78 -57.57 23.46
CA ILE A 78 23.70 -56.33 24.21
C ILE A 78 23.97 -55.17 23.25
N VAL A 79 25.12 -55.17 22.57
CA VAL A 79 25.53 -54.10 21.64
C VAL A 79 24.52 -53.86 20.52
N VAL A 80 24.02 -54.93 19.89
CA VAL A 80 23.03 -54.80 18.80
C VAL A 80 21.71 -54.22 19.31
N LYS A 81 21.22 -54.64 20.47
CA LYS A 81 19.98 -54.09 21.06
C LYS A 81 20.13 -52.63 21.49
N SER A 82 21.30 -52.23 21.99
CA SER A 82 21.63 -50.83 22.31
C SER A 82 21.46 -49.92 21.10
N LEU A 83 22.03 -50.36 19.96
CA LEU A 83 22.05 -49.60 18.72
C LEU A 83 20.64 -49.41 18.16
N VAL A 84 19.78 -50.44 18.31
CA VAL A 84 18.37 -50.40 17.92
C VAL A 84 17.57 -49.40 18.77
N ALA A 85 17.80 -49.34 20.09
CA ALA A 85 17.10 -48.39 20.97
C ALA A 85 17.39 -46.92 20.61
N VAL A 86 18.64 -46.60 20.27
CA VAL A 86 19.04 -45.24 19.87
C VAL A 86 18.48 -44.87 18.50
N THR A 87 18.50 -45.79 17.54
CA THR A 87 18.00 -45.54 16.17
C THR A 87 16.48 -45.38 16.10
N VAL A 88 15.72 -46.00 17.00
CA VAL A 88 14.26 -45.78 17.13
C VAL A 88 13.92 -44.41 17.72
N ALA A 89 14.79 -43.86 18.58
CA ALA A 89 14.54 -42.58 19.27
C ALA A 89 14.61 -41.35 18.36
N ILE A 90 15.37 -41.42 17.27
CA ILE A 90 15.52 -40.34 16.29
C ILE A 90 14.99 -40.85 14.95
N PRO A 91 13.67 -40.74 14.68
CA PRO A 91 13.14 -41.14 13.38
C PRO A 91 13.67 -40.18 12.31
N PRO A 92 14.52 -40.64 11.36
CA PRO A 92 15.00 -39.80 10.26
C PRO A 92 13.86 -39.37 9.32
N VAL A 93 12.67 -39.96 9.49
CA VAL A 93 11.45 -39.70 8.72
C VAL A 93 10.80 -38.36 9.09
N LEU A 94 11.02 -37.82 10.29
CA LEU A 94 10.33 -36.61 10.75
C LEU A 94 10.65 -35.36 9.89
N PRO A 95 11.92 -35.02 9.58
CA PRO A 95 12.23 -33.91 8.69
C PRO A 95 11.68 -34.12 7.27
N ALA A 96 11.72 -35.35 6.77
CA ALA A 96 11.20 -35.70 5.45
C ALA A 96 9.68 -35.51 5.39
N ALA A 97 8.93 -35.96 6.39
CA ALA A 97 7.49 -35.82 6.47
C ALA A 97 7.05 -34.34 6.50
N VAL A 98 7.74 -33.51 7.29
CA VAL A 98 7.47 -32.06 7.34
C VAL A 98 7.77 -31.40 6.00
N ALA A 99 8.89 -31.76 5.35
CA ALA A 99 9.24 -31.23 4.04
C ALA A 99 8.19 -31.59 2.97
N THR A 100 7.75 -32.86 2.92
CA THR A 100 6.69 -33.31 2.00
C THR A 100 5.38 -32.59 2.24
N GLY A 101 4.99 -32.38 3.50
CA GLY A 101 3.79 -31.61 3.87
C GLY A 101 3.85 -30.16 3.37
N ILE A 102 5.00 -29.49 3.56
CA ILE A 102 5.24 -28.12 3.08
C ILE A 102 5.18 -28.07 1.54
N MET A 103 5.78 -29.05 0.85
CA MET A 103 5.75 -29.13 -0.62
C MET A 103 4.33 -29.28 -1.16
N TYR A 104 3.51 -30.12 -0.54
CA TYR A 104 2.10 -30.28 -0.92
C TYR A 104 1.32 -28.98 -0.71
N ALA A 105 1.51 -28.32 0.43
CA ALA A 105 0.90 -27.04 0.72
C ALA A 105 1.31 -25.95 -0.28
N GLN A 106 2.60 -25.87 -0.64
CA GLN A 106 3.11 -24.93 -1.64
C GLN A 106 2.52 -25.19 -3.03
N LYS A 107 2.40 -26.47 -3.44
CA LYS A 107 1.74 -26.85 -4.71
C LYS A 107 0.28 -26.42 -4.73
N ARG A 108 -0.44 -26.58 -3.61
CA ARG A 108 -1.83 -26.12 -3.46
C ARG A 108 -1.96 -24.60 -3.54
N LEU A 109 -1.04 -23.84 -2.91
CA LEU A 109 -1.01 -22.38 -2.97
C LEU A 109 -0.69 -21.86 -4.38
N LYS A 110 0.25 -22.50 -5.08
CA LYS A 110 0.61 -22.15 -6.46
C LYS A 110 -0.58 -22.26 -7.42
N LYS A 111 -1.46 -23.25 -7.24
CA LYS A 111 -2.71 -23.35 -8.02
C LYS A 111 -3.64 -22.14 -7.84
N LYS A 112 -3.57 -21.45 -6.70
CA LYS A 112 -4.31 -20.22 -6.40
C LYS A 112 -3.55 -18.94 -6.77
N LYS A 113 -2.48 -19.05 -7.58
CA LYS A 113 -1.58 -17.93 -7.92
C LYS A 113 -0.87 -17.30 -6.71
N ILE A 114 -0.77 -18.02 -5.59
CA ILE A 114 -0.03 -17.56 -4.39
C ILE A 114 1.37 -18.20 -4.43
N PHE A 115 2.40 -17.37 -4.63
CA PHE A 115 3.79 -17.82 -4.71
C PHE A 115 4.49 -17.60 -3.36
N CYS A 116 4.92 -18.70 -2.74
CA CYS A 116 5.65 -18.63 -1.47
C CYS A 116 7.17 -18.67 -1.73
N ILE A 117 7.87 -17.62 -1.33
CA ILE A 117 9.34 -17.49 -1.45
C ILE A 117 10.05 -18.29 -0.35
N SER A 118 9.43 -18.38 0.84
CA SER A 118 9.99 -19.06 2.01
C SER A 118 9.01 -20.12 2.53
N PRO A 119 9.14 -21.39 2.11
CA PRO A 119 8.18 -22.46 2.40
C PRO A 119 7.98 -22.71 3.91
N GLN A 120 9.00 -22.45 4.72
CA GLN A 120 8.95 -22.57 6.18
C GLN A 120 7.90 -21.64 6.82
N ARG A 121 7.55 -20.52 6.17
CA ARG A 121 6.55 -19.56 6.67
C ARG A 121 5.13 -20.10 6.59
N ILE A 122 4.86 -21.09 5.73
CA ILE A 122 3.53 -21.70 5.56
C ILE A 122 3.02 -22.26 6.89
N ASN A 123 3.89 -22.87 7.70
CA ASN A 123 3.50 -23.42 9.01
C ASN A 123 3.25 -22.32 10.06
N VAL A 124 3.86 -21.14 9.91
CA VAL A 124 3.64 -20.00 10.81
C VAL A 124 2.26 -19.39 10.56
N CYS A 125 1.77 -19.41 9.32
CA CYS A 125 0.47 -18.85 8.95
C CYS A 125 -0.71 -19.45 9.74
N GLY A 126 -0.60 -20.71 10.20
CA GLY A 126 -1.63 -21.35 11.02
C GLY A 126 -1.72 -20.84 12.46
N ARG A 127 -0.79 -19.99 12.90
CA ARG A 127 -0.76 -19.39 14.25
C ARG A 127 -0.93 -17.87 14.26
N ILE A 128 -1.26 -17.27 13.12
CA ILE A 128 -1.48 -15.82 13.03
C ILE A 128 -2.76 -15.47 13.79
N ASN A 129 -2.68 -14.45 14.65
CA ASN A 129 -3.79 -13.92 15.46
C ASN A 129 -4.15 -12.47 15.11
N LEU A 130 -3.28 -11.76 14.38
CA LEU A 130 -3.49 -10.39 13.90
C LEU A 130 -3.10 -10.31 12.43
N VAL A 131 -3.98 -9.75 11.61
CA VAL A 131 -3.70 -9.45 10.20
C VAL A 131 -3.75 -7.94 10.03
N CYS A 132 -2.60 -7.34 9.76
CA CYS A 132 -2.52 -5.92 9.40
C CYS A 132 -2.67 -5.81 7.88
N PHE A 133 -3.67 -5.05 7.44
CA PHE A 133 -3.82 -4.70 6.03
C PHE A 133 -3.23 -3.32 5.79
N ASP A 134 -2.41 -3.18 4.75
CA ASP A 134 -2.07 -1.87 4.22
C ASP A 134 -3.26 -1.35 3.39
N LYS A 135 -3.47 -0.03 3.35
CA LYS A 135 -4.62 0.56 2.65
C LYS A 135 -4.34 0.63 1.15
N THR A 136 -3.34 1.43 0.77
CA THR A 136 -3.01 1.72 -0.63
C THR A 136 -2.26 0.56 -1.27
N GLY A 137 -2.72 0.09 -2.43
CA GLY A 137 -2.11 -1.03 -3.15
C GLY A 137 -2.41 -2.42 -2.57
N THR A 138 -3.24 -2.51 -1.52
CA THR A 138 -3.66 -3.79 -0.90
C THR A 138 -5.18 -3.87 -0.70
N LEU A 139 -5.80 -2.90 -0.01
CA LEU A 139 -7.26 -2.81 0.10
C LEU A 139 -7.87 -1.96 -1.02
N THR A 140 -7.13 -0.95 -1.48
CA THR A 140 -7.50 -0.11 -2.61
C THR A 140 -6.53 -0.36 -3.76
N GLU A 141 -7.02 -0.22 -4.99
CA GLU A 141 -6.15 -0.24 -6.17
C GLU A 141 -5.14 0.90 -6.12
N ASP A 142 -4.01 0.73 -6.80
CA ASP A 142 -2.99 1.77 -6.94
C ASP A 142 -3.48 2.81 -7.95
N GLY A 143 -4.21 3.82 -7.47
CA GLY A 143 -4.72 4.88 -8.32
C GLY A 143 -5.66 5.85 -7.59
N LEU A 144 -5.82 7.03 -8.16
CA LEU A 144 -6.89 7.96 -7.83
C LEU A 144 -7.71 8.13 -9.11
N ASP A 145 -8.92 7.57 -9.13
CA ASP A 145 -9.84 7.75 -10.24
C ASP A 145 -10.69 9.01 -10.05
N LEU A 146 -10.87 9.77 -11.14
CA LEU A 146 -11.78 10.90 -11.16
C LEU A 146 -13.21 10.37 -11.18
N TRP A 147 -13.90 10.49 -10.04
CA TRP A 147 -15.28 9.99 -9.93
C TRP A 147 -16.30 10.91 -10.64
N GLY A 148 -16.08 12.23 -10.61
CA GLY A 148 -16.89 13.19 -11.33
C GLY A 148 -16.50 14.64 -11.04
N VAL A 149 -17.25 15.56 -11.64
CA VAL A 149 -17.07 17.01 -11.53
C VAL A 149 -18.42 17.62 -11.18
N VAL A 150 -18.45 18.42 -10.12
CA VAL A 150 -19.64 19.18 -9.72
C VAL A 150 -19.47 20.62 -10.21
N PRO A 151 -20.30 21.08 -11.16
CA PRO A 151 -20.27 22.46 -11.62
C PRO A 151 -21.05 23.39 -10.68
N CYS A 152 -20.59 24.64 -10.58
CA CYS A 152 -21.18 25.71 -9.76
C CYS A 152 -22.45 26.36 -10.36
N SER A 153 -23.08 25.78 -11.39
CA SER A 153 -24.18 26.42 -12.17
C SER A 153 -25.58 26.04 -11.66
N GLU A 154 -26.52 26.98 -11.65
CA GLU A 154 -27.91 26.83 -11.19
C GLU A 154 -28.74 25.76 -11.93
N SER A 155 -28.36 25.34 -13.15
CA SER A 155 -29.10 24.31 -13.90
C SER A 155 -28.65 22.89 -13.56
N ARG A 156 -28.88 22.45 -12.31
CA ARG A 156 -28.62 21.06 -11.87
C ARG A 156 -29.78 20.14 -12.27
N SER A 157 -29.76 19.59 -13.48
CA SER A 157 -30.71 18.53 -13.88
C SER A 157 -30.14 17.10 -13.75
N GLU A 158 -28.84 16.94 -13.51
CA GLU A 158 -28.17 15.63 -13.36
C GLU A 158 -27.09 15.72 -12.26
N PRO A 159 -27.04 14.79 -11.27
CA PRO A 159 -26.05 14.79 -10.20
C PRO A 159 -24.62 14.45 -10.67
N TRP A 160 -24.50 13.92 -11.88
CA TRP A 160 -23.25 13.65 -12.58
C TRP A 160 -23.34 14.31 -13.93
N GLY A 161 -22.97 15.58 -14.03
CA GLY A 161 -22.70 16.16 -15.32
C GLY A 161 -21.61 15.32 -15.98
N LYS A 162 -21.94 14.50 -16.98
CA LYS A 162 -20.99 14.04 -17.99
C LYS A 162 -20.50 15.29 -18.71
N LEU A 163 -19.59 16.02 -18.07
CA LEU A 163 -18.81 17.03 -18.77
C LEU A 163 -17.99 16.23 -19.78
N ASN A 164 -18.45 16.23 -21.04
CA ASN A 164 -17.53 16.00 -22.13
C ASN A 164 -16.52 17.15 -22.06
N MET A 165 -15.44 16.94 -21.31
CA MET A 165 -14.37 17.92 -21.16
C MET A 165 -13.80 18.32 -22.53
N LEU A 166 -13.92 17.41 -23.51
CA LEU A 166 -13.62 17.61 -24.93
C LEU A 166 -14.54 18.61 -25.66
N SER A 167 -15.76 18.88 -25.20
CA SER A 167 -16.69 19.80 -25.88
C SER A 167 -16.67 21.23 -25.33
N LEU A 168 -15.94 21.49 -24.24
CA LEU A 168 -15.82 22.83 -23.63
C LEU A 168 -14.54 23.58 -24.03
N LEU A 169 -13.67 22.97 -24.84
CA LEU A 169 -12.46 23.61 -25.33
C LEU A 169 -12.46 23.67 -26.87
N PRO A 170 -13.06 24.70 -27.49
CA PRO A 170 -12.66 25.13 -28.82
C PRO A 170 -11.38 25.95 -28.66
N VAL A 171 -10.28 25.31 -28.27
CA VAL A 171 -9.02 25.98 -28.06
C VAL A 171 -7.93 25.15 -28.70
N ASP A 172 -7.42 25.60 -29.85
CA ASP A 172 -6.35 24.93 -30.60
C ASP A 172 -5.03 24.80 -29.80
N GLY A 173 -4.95 25.45 -28.64
CA GLY A 173 -4.04 25.12 -27.56
C GLY A 173 -3.89 26.21 -26.50
N LEU A 174 -3.29 25.83 -25.37
CA LEU A 174 -2.96 26.72 -24.25
C LEU A 174 -1.45 26.67 -24.01
N THR A 175 -0.81 27.84 -23.93
CA THR A 175 0.59 27.98 -23.52
C THR A 175 0.66 28.35 -22.05
N ILE A 176 1.38 27.57 -21.24
CA ILE A 176 1.63 27.90 -19.83
C ILE A 176 2.72 28.98 -19.79
N LEU A 177 2.38 30.17 -19.31
CA LEU A 177 3.31 31.29 -19.16
C LEU A 177 4.06 31.23 -17.83
N GLN A 178 3.34 30.96 -16.74
CA GLN A 178 3.91 30.92 -15.40
C GLN A 178 3.17 29.92 -14.51
N GLN A 179 3.92 29.12 -13.77
CA GLN A 179 3.37 28.19 -12.79
C GLN A 179 3.77 28.62 -11.38
N PHE A 180 2.79 28.71 -10.50
CA PHE A 180 2.98 28.87 -9.07
C PHE A 180 2.74 27.50 -8.41
N PRO A 181 3.80 26.78 -8.01
CA PRO A 181 3.68 25.43 -7.49
C PRO A 181 2.86 25.40 -6.20
N PHE A 182 2.32 24.21 -5.89
CA PHE A 182 1.57 24.03 -4.65
C PHE A 182 2.45 24.35 -3.44
N SER A 183 1.98 25.24 -2.59
CA SER A 183 2.58 25.53 -1.28
C SER A 183 1.62 25.10 -0.18
N SER A 184 2.09 24.32 0.80
CA SER A 184 1.28 23.91 1.94
C SER A 184 0.73 25.08 2.74
N SER A 185 1.44 26.20 2.78
CA SER A 185 1.00 27.43 3.44
C SER A 185 -0.15 28.12 2.71
N LEU A 186 -0.16 28.04 1.37
CA LEU A 186 -1.18 28.66 0.52
C LEU A 186 -2.32 27.70 0.16
N GLN A 187 -2.13 26.39 0.36
CA GLN A 187 -3.08 25.30 0.07
C GLN A 187 -3.64 25.31 -1.36
N ARG A 188 -2.88 25.88 -2.31
CA ARG A 188 -3.28 26.04 -3.71
C ARG A 188 -2.07 26.05 -4.64
N MET A 189 -2.32 25.74 -5.90
CA MET A 189 -1.45 25.90 -7.07
C MET A 189 -2.19 26.77 -8.09
N SER A 190 -1.49 27.66 -8.77
CA SER A 190 -2.06 28.44 -9.87
C SER A 190 -1.15 28.43 -11.09
N VAL A 191 -1.75 28.59 -12.26
CA VAL A 191 -1.06 28.62 -13.54
C VAL A 191 -1.63 29.77 -14.36
N VAL A 192 -0.74 30.64 -14.85
CA VAL A 192 -1.06 31.66 -15.85
C VAL A 192 -0.80 31.04 -17.20
N SER A 193 -1.80 31.11 -18.07
CA SER A 193 -1.79 30.53 -19.40
C SER A 193 -2.30 31.54 -20.43
N GLN A 194 -1.91 31.33 -21.68
CA GLN A 194 -2.36 32.12 -22.81
C GLN A 194 -3.00 31.21 -23.84
N VAL A 195 -4.18 31.60 -24.33
CA VAL A 195 -4.84 30.94 -25.46
C VAL A 195 -4.10 31.28 -26.74
N ILE A 196 -3.72 30.26 -27.53
CA ILE A 196 -2.89 30.43 -28.72
C ILE A 196 -3.59 31.26 -29.80
N GLU A 197 -4.90 31.07 -30.00
CA GLU A 197 -5.65 31.75 -31.07
C GLU A 197 -6.10 33.18 -30.70
N SER A 198 -6.63 33.38 -29.50
CA SER A 198 -7.19 34.66 -29.07
C SER A 198 -6.16 35.59 -28.40
N GLY A 199 -4.99 35.06 -28.02
CA GLY A 199 -3.98 35.78 -27.24
C GLY A 199 -4.44 36.12 -25.82
N GLU A 200 -5.61 35.64 -25.40
CA GLU A 200 -6.22 35.94 -24.11
C GLU A 200 -5.49 35.22 -22.98
N HIS A 201 -5.33 35.93 -21.86
CA HIS A 201 -4.67 35.38 -20.68
C HIS A 201 -5.72 34.79 -19.73
N LEU A 202 -5.49 33.55 -19.33
CA LEU A 202 -6.32 32.78 -18.41
C LEU A 202 -5.48 32.36 -17.21
N VAL A 203 -6.00 32.59 -16.01
CA VAL A 203 -5.41 32.08 -14.78
C VAL A 203 -6.27 30.94 -14.28
N PHE A 204 -5.65 29.77 -14.10
CA PHE A 204 -6.25 28.60 -13.49
C PHE A 204 -5.74 28.44 -12.06
N LEU A 205 -6.61 28.04 -11.15
CA LEU A 205 -6.30 27.79 -9.75
C LEU A 205 -6.85 26.42 -9.36
N LYS A 206 -6.05 25.62 -8.65
CA LYS A 206 -6.48 24.37 -8.00
C LYS A 206 -6.04 24.32 -6.56
N GLY A 207 -6.86 23.79 -5.65
CA GLY A 207 -6.49 23.73 -4.23
C GLY A 207 -7.56 23.11 -3.34
N ALA A 208 -7.39 23.31 -2.03
CA ALA A 208 -8.43 22.99 -1.07
C ALA A 208 -9.71 23.80 -1.41
N PRO A 209 -10.90 23.18 -1.41
CA PRO A 209 -12.15 23.84 -1.81
C PRO A 209 -12.42 25.11 -0.99
N GLU A 210 -12.12 25.10 0.31
CA GLU A 210 -12.27 26.22 1.24
C GLU A 210 -11.28 27.36 0.98
N MET A 211 -10.18 27.08 0.29
CA MET A 211 -9.22 28.10 -0.14
C MET A 211 -9.61 28.66 -1.51
N VAL A 212 -10.05 27.81 -2.44
CA VAL A 212 -10.47 28.22 -3.79
C VAL A 212 -11.64 29.18 -3.74
N ILE A 213 -12.66 28.88 -2.92
CA ILE A 213 -13.87 29.72 -2.77
C ILE A 213 -13.56 31.17 -2.35
N ARG A 214 -12.47 31.40 -1.59
CA ARG A 214 -12.06 32.75 -1.16
C ARG A 214 -11.63 33.65 -2.32
N PHE A 215 -11.30 33.08 -3.47
CA PHE A 215 -10.94 33.81 -4.69
C PHE A 215 -12.08 33.87 -5.71
N CYS A 216 -13.22 33.23 -5.42
CA CYS A 216 -14.41 33.27 -6.25
C CYS A 216 -15.33 34.43 -5.83
N HIS A 217 -16.13 34.94 -6.76
CA HIS A 217 -17.15 35.92 -6.43
C HIS A 217 -18.30 35.23 -5.67
N PRO A 218 -18.86 35.83 -4.60
CA PRO A 218 -19.95 35.22 -3.83
C PRO A 218 -21.16 34.83 -4.68
N GLU A 219 -21.48 35.62 -5.71
CA GLU A 219 -22.58 35.37 -6.66
C GLU A 219 -22.36 34.15 -7.57
N SER A 220 -21.12 33.68 -7.70
CA SER A 220 -20.80 32.51 -8.53
C SER A 220 -20.85 31.18 -7.77
N VAL A 221 -21.08 31.23 -6.45
CA VAL A 221 -21.03 30.08 -5.56
C VAL A 221 -22.45 29.76 -5.06
N PRO A 222 -22.97 28.55 -5.30
CA PRO A 222 -24.22 28.08 -4.74
C PRO A 222 -24.22 28.14 -3.21
N GLU A 223 -25.37 28.46 -2.62
CA GLU A 223 -25.54 28.49 -1.17
C GLU A 223 -25.31 27.12 -0.52
N ASP A 224 -25.53 26.02 -1.25
CA ASP A 224 -25.39 24.64 -0.78
C ASP A 224 -23.97 24.06 -0.91
N PHE A 225 -22.99 24.87 -1.33
CA PHE A 225 -21.60 24.43 -1.55
C PHE A 225 -20.98 23.73 -0.33
N TYR A 226 -21.15 24.29 0.87
CA TYR A 226 -20.55 23.75 2.09
C TYR A 226 -21.18 22.42 2.51
N ASP A 227 -22.50 22.28 2.32
CA ASP A 227 -23.22 21.05 2.65
C ASP A 227 -22.82 19.91 1.71
N GLU A 228 -22.71 20.20 0.41
CA GLU A 228 -22.27 19.24 -0.61
C GLU A 228 -20.81 18.83 -0.39
N LEU A 229 -19.92 19.80 -0.08
CA LEU A 229 -18.54 19.53 0.29
C LEU A 229 -18.44 18.61 1.52
N GLN A 230 -19.27 18.86 2.54
CA GLN A 230 -19.32 18.04 3.74
C GLN A 230 -19.80 16.61 3.41
N GLN A 231 -20.83 16.46 2.58
CA GLN A 231 -21.32 15.15 2.17
C GLN A 231 -20.25 14.32 1.45
N TYR A 232 -19.52 14.92 0.51
CA TYR A 232 -18.46 14.21 -0.22
C TYR A 232 -17.25 13.88 0.67
N THR A 233 -16.85 14.78 1.55
CA THR A 233 -15.74 14.53 2.48
C THR A 233 -16.08 13.44 3.51
N LEU A 234 -17.33 13.39 4.01
CA LEU A 234 -17.81 12.33 4.90
C LEU A 234 -17.85 10.95 4.22
N GLN A 235 -18.13 10.92 2.91
CA GLN A 235 -18.07 9.70 2.11
C GLN A 235 -16.63 9.26 1.78
N GLY A 236 -15.62 10.03 2.21
CA GLY A 236 -14.21 9.73 2.00
C GLY A 236 -13.67 10.12 0.63
N PHE A 237 -14.42 10.92 -0.14
CA PHE A 237 -13.90 11.50 -1.37
C PHE A 237 -12.85 12.56 -1.06
N ARG A 238 -11.77 12.54 -1.85
CA ARG A 238 -10.79 13.62 -1.84
C ARG A 238 -11.31 14.75 -2.72
N VAL A 239 -11.70 15.86 -2.13
CA VAL A 239 -12.27 17.00 -2.87
C VAL A 239 -11.18 18.01 -3.20
N ILE A 240 -11.20 18.56 -4.41
CA ILE A 240 -10.28 19.62 -4.87
C ILE A 240 -11.10 20.67 -5.59
N GLY A 241 -11.00 21.93 -5.18
CA GLY A 241 -11.60 23.05 -5.89
C GLY A 241 -10.73 23.49 -7.07
N LEU A 242 -11.37 23.80 -8.20
CA LEU A 242 -10.78 24.58 -9.29
C LEU A 242 -11.53 25.88 -9.46
N ALA A 243 -10.82 26.91 -9.91
CA ALA A 243 -11.40 28.15 -10.40
C ALA A 243 -10.56 28.65 -11.59
N TYR A 244 -11.16 29.49 -12.43
CA TYR A 244 -10.42 30.22 -13.45
C TYR A 244 -10.88 31.66 -13.55
N LYS A 245 -9.99 32.53 -14.04
CA LYS A 245 -10.26 33.94 -14.30
C LYS A 245 -9.62 34.38 -15.61
N LYS A 246 -10.37 35.14 -16.40
CA LYS A 246 -9.89 35.78 -17.63
C LYS A 246 -9.29 37.15 -17.33
N ILE A 247 -8.09 37.42 -17.84
CA ILE A 247 -7.36 38.69 -17.64
C ILE A 247 -7.29 39.44 -18.97
N ARG A 248 -7.72 40.72 -18.97
CA ARG A 248 -7.79 41.58 -20.17
C ARG A 248 -6.61 42.54 -20.35
N GLN A 249 -5.77 42.81 -19.34
CA GLN A 249 -4.60 43.70 -19.47
C GLN A 249 -3.38 43.23 -18.67
N THR A 250 -2.20 43.36 -19.29
CA THR A 250 -0.87 42.95 -18.82
C THR A 250 -0.29 43.84 -17.71
N LYS A 251 -1.00 44.89 -17.26
CA LYS A 251 -0.53 45.82 -16.20
C LYS A 251 -0.68 45.28 -14.77
N ASP A 252 -1.46 44.21 -14.57
CA ASP A 252 -1.67 43.56 -13.26
C ASP A 252 -0.72 42.38 -12.99
N LEU A 253 0.33 42.22 -13.80
CA LEU A 253 1.41 41.24 -13.58
C LEU A 253 2.40 41.64 -12.47
N SER A 254 2.07 42.66 -11.66
CA SER A 254 2.76 42.88 -10.39
C SER A 254 2.56 41.64 -9.51
N THR A 255 3.65 40.91 -9.33
CA THR A 255 3.81 39.58 -8.74
C THR A 255 3.31 39.46 -7.28
N GLU A 256 2.83 40.56 -6.69
CA GLU A 256 2.46 40.64 -5.27
C GLU A 256 1.02 40.19 -4.97
N SER A 257 0.07 40.35 -5.89
CA SER A 257 -1.35 40.06 -5.63
C SER A 257 -1.70 38.57 -5.68
N TYR A 258 -0.85 37.75 -6.30
CA TYR A 258 -1.10 36.31 -6.52
C TYR A 258 -0.29 35.41 -5.58
N THR A 259 0.64 35.98 -4.83
CA THR A 259 1.57 35.26 -3.93
C THR A 259 1.15 35.34 -2.46
N ARG A 260 0.25 36.27 -2.09
CA ARG A 260 -0.35 36.37 -0.75
C ARG A 260 -1.71 35.69 -0.67
#